data_AF-A0A3S1H3R8-F1
#
_entry.id   AF-A0A3S1H3R8-F1
#
_cell.length_a   1.000
_cell.length_b   1.000
_cell.length_c   1.000
_cell.angle_alpha   90.00
_cell.angle_beta   90.00
_cell.angle_gamma   90.00
#
_symmetry.space_group_name_H-M   'P 1'
#
loop_
_entity.id
_entity.type
_entity.pdbx_description
1 polymer ?
#
loop_
_entity_poly.entity_id
_entity_poly.type
_entity_poly.pdbx_seq_one_letter_code
_entity_poly.pdbx_strand_id
1 'polypeptide(L)'
;MTAAMDELLGILDLEKLEHNLYRGRSPLLDWQRVFGGQTIAQALVAAQRTVDPDRHVHSLHGYFMRPGDTKVPIVYEVDRIRDGGSFTTRRVVAVQHGQAIFSLEASFQQDEVGLE
;
A
#
# COMPACT_ATOMS: atom_id res chain seq x y z
N MET A 1 12.02 -20.42 5.72
CA MET A 1 11.96 -18.96 5.45
C MET A 1 13.20 -18.34 6.06
N THR A 2 13.80 -17.30 5.48
CA THR A 2 15.00 -16.66 6.05
C THR A 2 14.58 -15.56 7.02
N ALA A 3 15.44 -15.23 8.00
CA ALA A 3 15.15 -14.16 8.96
C ALA A 3 14.82 -12.81 8.29
N ALA A 4 15.53 -12.50 7.19
CA ALA A 4 15.27 -11.29 6.40
C ALA A 4 13.90 -11.32 5.70
N MET A 5 13.45 -12.49 5.24
CA MET A 5 12.12 -12.63 4.64
C MET A 5 11.02 -12.49 5.70
N ASP A 6 11.21 -13.07 6.88
CA ASP A 6 10.25 -12.96 7.99
C ASP A 6 10.09 -11.49 8.44
N GLU A 7 11.20 -10.75 8.51
CA GLU A 7 11.20 -9.32 8.80
C GLU A 7 10.42 -8.52 7.74
N LEU A 8 10.69 -8.78 6.45
CA LEU A 8 9.99 -8.12 5.36
C LEU A 8 8.48 -8.40 5.41
N LEU A 9 8.08 -9.66 5.62
CA LEU A 9 6.67 -10.02 5.74
C LEU A 9 6.02 -9.32 6.95
N GLY A 10 6.72 -9.21 8.07
CA GLY A 10 6.26 -8.46 9.23
C GLY A 10 6.08 -6.95 8.98
N ILE A 11 6.94 -6.36 8.14
CA ILE A 11 6.81 -4.95 7.72
C ILE A 11 5.60 -4.75 6.80
N LEU A 12 5.28 -5.72 5.95
CA LEU A 12 4.14 -5.68 5.05
C LEU A 12 2.81 -6.01 5.74
N ASP A 13 2.84 -6.64 6.92
CA ASP A 13 1.64 -6.89 7.72
C ASP A 13 1.18 -5.64 8.48
N LEU A 14 0.40 -4.79 7.80
CA LEU A 14 -0.07 -3.52 8.36
C LEU A 14 -1.02 -3.71 9.55
N GLU A 15 -0.90 -2.82 10.53
CA GLU A 15 -1.89 -2.70 11.60
C GLU A 15 -3.15 -2.02 11.04
N LYS A 16 -4.33 -2.64 11.18
CA LYS A 16 -5.60 -1.99 10.82
C LYS A 16 -6.02 -1.06 11.96
N LEU A 17 -6.17 0.22 11.64
CA LEU A 17 -6.65 1.23 12.60
C LEU A 17 -8.17 1.41 12.50
N GLU A 18 -8.73 1.39 11.28
CA GLU A 18 -10.17 1.48 11.01
C GLU A 18 -10.50 0.88 9.62
N HIS A 19 -11.76 0.96 9.16
CA HIS A 19 -12.28 0.29 7.96
C HIS A 19 -11.41 0.46 6.70
N ASN A 20 -10.87 1.66 6.49
CA ASN A 20 -10.00 2.00 5.36
C ASN A 20 -8.72 2.72 5.81
N LEU A 21 -8.29 2.49 7.06
CA LEU A 21 -7.16 3.18 7.67
C LEU A 21 -6.18 2.16 8.23
N TYR A 22 -4.92 2.25 7.82
CA TYR A 22 -3.88 1.30 8.18
C TYR A 22 -2.62 2.01 8.65
N ARG A 23 -1.81 1.34 9.49
CA ARG A 23 -0.52 1.83 9.95
C ARG A 23 0.58 0.86 9.53
N GLY A 24 1.56 1.37 8.78
CA GLY A 24 2.79 0.68 8.44
C GLY A 24 3.95 1.13 9.32
N ARG A 25 4.91 0.22 9.53
CA ARG A 25 6.16 0.49 10.23
C ARG A 25 7.32 0.42 9.25
N SER A 26 8.43 1.08 9.59
CA SER A 26 9.68 0.98 8.85
C SER A 26 10.65 0.06 9.60
N PRO A 27 11.56 -0.64 8.90
CA PRO A 27 12.61 -1.39 9.55
C PRO A 27 13.50 -0.45 10.38
N LEU A 28 14.08 -0.99 11.46
CA LEU A 28 15.02 -0.26 12.32
C LEU A 28 16.41 -0.21 11.68
N LEU A 29 16.49 0.45 10.53
CA LEU A 29 17.73 0.69 9.80
C LEU A 29 18.05 2.19 9.87
N ASP A 30 19.34 2.53 9.96
CA ASP A 30 19.85 3.90 9.98
C ASP A 30 19.79 4.58 8.59
N TRP A 31 18.66 4.43 7.90
CA TRP A 31 18.40 5.12 6.65
C TRP A 31 17.95 6.55 6.92
N GLN A 32 18.43 7.48 6.09
CA GLN A 32 18.06 8.89 6.17
C GLN A 32 16.58 9.12 5.84
N ARG A 33 15.97 8.23 5.04
CA ARG A 33 14.59 8.34 4.55
C ARG A 33 13.98 6.96 4.36
N VAL A 34 12.65 6.88 4.41
CA VAL A 34 11.92 5.64 4.10
C VAL A 34 12.22 5.20 2.67
N PHE A 35 12.49 3.90 2.48
CA PHE A 35 12.71 3.33 1.15
C PHE A 35 11.42 3.35 0.33
N GLY A 36 11.50 3.85 -0.90
CA GLY A 36 10.32 4.01 -1.76
C GLY A 36 9.57 2.70 -2.03
N GLY A 37 10.29 1.59 -2.20
CA GLY A 37 9.67 0.27 -2.39
C GLY A 37 8.83 -0.18 -1.21
N GLN A 38 9.25 0.14 0.02
CA GLN A 38 8.45 -0.12 1.23
C GLN A 38 7.15 0.68 1.18
N THR A 39 7.22 1.99 0.90
CA THR A 39 6.04 2.85 0.85
C THR A 39 5.03 2.37 -0.20
N ILE A 40 5.51 1.97 -1.38
CA ILE A 40 4.67 1.41 -2.46
C ILE A 40 4.05 0.08 -2.02
N ALA A 41 4.85 -0.85 -1.51
CA ALA A 41 4.36 -2.18 -1.12
C ALA A 41 3.32 -2.10 0.01
N GLN A 42 3.57 -1.28 1.04
CA GLN A 42 2.61 -1.05 2.12
C GLN A 42 1.33 -0.37 1.61
N ALA A 43 1.42 0.66 0.76
CA ALA A 43 0.24 1.28 0.17
C ALA A 43 -0.60 0.28 -0.65
N LEU A 44 0.07 -0.58 -1.43
CA LEU A 44 -0.60 -1.61 -2.21
C LEU A 44 -1.25 -2.68 -1.34
N VAL A 45 -0.61 -3.11 -0.24
CA VAL A 45 -1.22 -4.01 0.75
C VAL A 45 -2.46 -3.36 1.37
N ALA A 46 -2.40 -2.09 1.75
CA ALA A 46 -3.55 -1.35 2.27
C ALA A 46 -4.70 -1.34 1.26
N ALA A 47 -4.43 -1.06 -0.01
CA ALA A 47 -5.42 -1.11 -1.08
C ALA A 47 -6.03 -2.52 -1.22
N GLN A 48 -5.21 -3.57 -1.39
CA GLN A 48 -5.66 -4.95 -1.60
C GLN A 48 -6.55 -5.45 -0.45
N ARG A 49 -6.29 -5.05 0.80
CA ARG A 49 -7.13 -5.40 1.97
C ARG A 49 -8.55 -4.82 1.93
N THR A 50 -8.84 -3.92 1.00
CA THR A 50 -10.17 -3.33 0.79
C THR A 50 -10.86 -3.84 -0.48
N VAL A 51 -10.25 -4.78 -1.18
CA VAL A 51 -10.70 -5.36 -2.45
C VAL A 51 -11.09 -6.82 -2.20
N ASP A 52 -12.02 -7.34 -3.02
CA ASP A 52 -12.36 -8.77 -2.99
C ASP A 52 -11.08 -9.62 -3.20
N PRO A 53 -10.86 -10.69 -2.42
CA PRO A 53 -9.71 -11.58 -2.59
C PRO A 53 -9.57 -12.19 -3.99
N ASP A 54 -10.65 -12.27 -4.77
CA ASP A 54 -10.64 -12.77 -6.15
C ASP A 54 -10.10 -11.79 -7.20
N ARG A 55 -9.81 -10.54 -6.80
CA ARG A 55 -9.27 -9.49 -7.67
C ARG A 55 -7.81 -9.22 -7.35
N HIS A 56 -6.96 -9.29 -8.37
CA HIS A 56 -5.54 -9.03 -8.28
C HIS A 56 -5.21 -7.66 -8.87
N VAL A 57 -4.24 -6.98 -8.25
CA VAL A 57 -3.70 -5.74 -8.82
C VAL A 57 -3.04 -6.05 -10.17
N HIS A 58 -3.40 -5.28 -11.19
CA HIS A 58 -2.78 -5.38 -12.52
C HIS A 58 -2.06 -4.09 -12.94
N SER A 59 -2.38 -2.97 -12.30
CA SER A 59 -1.65 -1.72 -12.48
C SER A 59 -1.69 -0.86 -11.23
N LEU A 60 -0.66 -0.04 -11.09
CA LEU A 60 -0.61 1.04 -10.10
C LEU A 60 0.16 2.22 -10.66
N HIS A 61 -0.21 3.41 -10.22
CA HIS A 61 0.51 4.66 -10.43
C HIS A 61 0.73 5.30 -9.07
N GLY A 62 1.84 6.02 -8.91
CA GLY A 62 2.10 6.72 -7.66
C GLY A 62 3.06 7.88 -7.79
N TYR A 63 2.94 8.82 -6.85
CA TYR A 63 3.75 10.03 -6.78
C TYR A 63 4.33 10.18 -5.38
N PHE A 64 5.66 10.32 -5.29
CA PHE A 64 6.33 10.72 -4.07
C PHE A 64 6.33 12.23 -3.97
N MET A 65 5.70 12.77 -2.93
CA MET A 65 5.57 14.21 -2.70
C MET A 65 6.60 14.71 -1.70
N ARG A 66 6.92 13.90 -0.69
CA ARG A 66 7.82 14.25 0.41
C ARG A 66 8.66 13.04 0.82
N PRO A 67 9.87 13.27 1.35
CA PRO A 67 10.65 12.19 1.93
C PRO A 67 9.97 11.64 3.19
N GLY A 68 9.92 10.32 3.33
CA GLY A 68 9.41 9.68 4.54
C GLY A 68 10.42 9.73 5.69
N ASP A 69 9.91 9.93 6.90
CA ASP A 69 10.65 9.87 8.16
C ASP A 69 10.67 8.43 8.70
N THR A 70 11.85 7.87 8.90
CA THR A 70 12.04 6.48 9.35
C THR A 70 11.69 6.28 10.83
N LYS A 71 11.60 7.37 11.62
CA LYS A 71 11.39 7.32 13.07
C LYS A 71 9.92 7.25 13.48
N VAL A 72 9.00 7.50 12.55
CA VAL A 72 7.56 7.49 12.83
C VAL A 72 6.83 6.54 11.88
N PRO A 73 5.71 5.92 12.32
CA PRO A 73 4.88 5.10 11.44
C PRO A 73 4.32 5.88 10.26
N ILE A 74 3.89 5.17 9.22
CA ILE A 74 3.18 5.73 8.08
C ILE A 74 1.71 5.35 8.20
N VAL A 75 0.81 6.32 8.08
CA VAL A 75 -0.64 6.07 8.01
C VAL A 75 -1.04 5.97 6.56
N TYR A 76 -1.79 4.94 6.19
CA TYR A 76 -2.31 4.72 4.84
C TYR A 76 -3.83 4.84 4.87
N GLU A 77 -4.34 5.89 4.23
CA GLU A 77 -5.76 6.14 4.05
C GLU A 77 -6.19 5.62 2.69
N VAL A 78 -7.18 4.72 2.66
CA VAL A 78 -7.69 4.11 1.44
C VAL A 78 -9.04 4.72 1.06
N ASP A 79 -9.15 5.20 -0.17
CA ASP A 79 -10.40 5.64 -0.77
C ASP A 79 -10.87 4.61 -1.80
N ARG A 80 -12.15 4.23 -1.70
CA ARG A 80 -12.80 3.22 -2.55
C ARG A 80 -13.44 3.91 -3.75
N ILE A 81 -12.62 4.26 -4.73
CA ILE A 81 -13.04 5.04 -5.90
C ILE A 81 -14.15 4.35 -6.69
N ARG A 82 -14.01 3.04 -6.94
CA ARG A 82 -15.01 2.28 -7.72
C ARG A 82 -14.92 0.78 -7.43
N ASP A 83 -16.08 0.14 -7.32
CA ASP A 83 -16.26 -1.31 -7.41
C ASP A 83 -17.15 -1.63 -8.62
N GLY A 84 -16.53 -1.88 -9.77
CA GLY A 84 -17.22 -2.20 -11.02
C GLY A 84 -17.28 -3.71 -11.28
N GLY A 85 -17.97 -4.10 -12.36
CA GLY A 85 -18.08 -5.50 -12.79
C GLY A 85 -16.72 -6.17 -12.96
N SER A 86 -15.91 -5.69 -13.90
CA SER A 86 -14.56 -6.24 -14.15
C SER A 86 -13.46 -5.61 -13.29
N PHE A 87 -13.57 -4.30 -13.01
CA PHE A 87 -12.48 -3.54 -12.38
C PHE A 87 -12.87 -2.92 -11.05
N THR A 88 -11.93 -2.93 -10.11
CA THR A 88 -11.98 -2.22 -8.84
C THR A 88 -10.85 -1.20 -8.78
N THR A 89 -11.15 0.02 -8.38
CA THR A 89 -10.15 1.11 -8.26
C THR A 89 -10.04 1.56 -6.81
N ARG A 90 -8.80 1.70 -6.33
CA ARG A 90 -8.48 2.23 -5.01
C ARG A 90 -7.47 3.35 -5.13
N ARG A 91 -7.66 4.39 -4.34
CA ARG A 91 -6.64 5.42 -4.10
C ARG A 91 -6.11 5.28 -2.68
N VAL A 92 -4.82 5.43 -2.49
CA VAL A 92 -4.17 5.40 -1.18
C VAL A 92 -3.35 6.65 -0.97
N VAL A 93 -3.50 7.29 0.18
CA VAL A 93 -2.63 8.38 0.60
C VAL A 93 -1.82 7.92 1.81
N ALA A 94 -0.51 7.97 1.67
CA ALA A 94 0.42 7.74 2.77
C ALA A 94 0.72 9.07 3.47
N VAL A 95 0.52 9.11 4.78
CA VAL A 95 0.58 10.32 5.61
C VAL A 95 1.60 10.13 6.74
N GLN A 96 2.43 11.14 6.93
CA GLN A 96 3.28 11.30 8.11
C GLN A 96 3.22 12.77 8.56
N HIS A 97 3.26 13.01 9.87
CA HIS A 97 3.21 14.38 10.44
C HIS A 97 2.02 15.21 9.91
N GLY A 98 0.88 14.56 9.63
CA GLY A 98 -0.30 15.20 9.05
C GLY A 98 -0.14 15.66 7.59
N GLN A 99 0.92 15.23 6.90
CA GLN A 99 1.20 15.59 5.50
C GLN A 99 1.28 14.34 4.61
N ALA A 100 0.70 14.44 3.41
CA ALA A 100 0.84 13.40 2.41
C ALA A 100 2.32 13.30 1.95
N ILE A 101 2.89 12.10 2.07
CA ILE A 101 4.26 11.80 1.62
C ILE A 101 4.26 11.06 0.28
N PHE A 102 3.21 10.26 0.04
CA PHE A 102 3.05 9.46 -1.17
C PHE A 102 1.56 9.27 -1.47
N SER A 103 1.20 9.21 -2.75
CA SER A 103 -0.13 8.86 -3.20
C SER A 103 -0.04 7.75 -4.25
N LEU A 104 -0.94 6.77 -4.15
CA LEU A 104 -1.07 5.67 -5.09
C LEU A 104 -2.51 5.59 -5.60
N GLU A 105 -2.65 5.20 -6.86
CA GLU A 105 -3.90 4.71 -7.43
C GLU A 105 -3.63 3.34 -8.03
N ALA A 106 -4.44 2.35 -7.66
CA ALA A 106 -4.31 0.98 -8.15
C ALA A 106 -5.63 0.48 -8.72
N SER A 107 -5.50 -0.33 -9.77
CA SER A 107 -6.59 -1.04 -10.41
C SER A 107 -6.44 -2.54 -10.22
N PHE A 108 -7.56 -3.17 -9.92
CA PHE A 108 -7.67 -4.59 -9.60
C PHE A 108 -8.71 -5.23 -10.54
N GLN A 109 -8.44 -6.46 -10.97
CA GLN A 109 -9.30 -7.22 -11.88
C GLN A 109 -9.26 -8.69 -11.45
N GLN A 110 -10.33 -9.43 -11.74
CA GLN A 110 -10.31 -10.90 -11.66
C GLN A 110 -9.47 -11.47 -12.80
N ASP A 111 -8.94 -12.67 -12.62
CA ASP A 111 -8.28 -13.37 -13.72
C ASP A 111 -9.30 -13.72 -14.81
N GLU A 112 -9.07 -13.22 -16.01
CA GLU A 112 -9.91 -13.47 -17.19
C GLU A 112 -9.04 -13.95 -18.34
N VAL A 113 -9.54 -14.92 -19.10
CA VAL A 113 -8.88 -15.38 -20.33
C VAL A 113 -9.07 -14.32 -21.41
N GLY A 114 -7.97 -13.89 -22.03
CA GLY A 114 -8.01 -12.95 -23.15
C GLY A 114 -8.72 -13.52 -24.39
N LEU A 115 -8.93 -12.66 -25.38
CA LEU A 115 -9.41 -13.11 -26.69
C LEU A 115 -8.30 -13.93 -27.37
N GLU A 116 -8.63 -15.09 -27.95
CA GLU A 116 -7.72 -15.88 -28.79
C GLU A 116 -7.17 -15.07 -29.97
#